data_AF-A0A7Y1YFL9-F1
#
_entry.id   AF-A0A7Y1YFL9-F1
#
_cell.length_a   1.000
_cell.length_b   1.000
_cell.length_c   1.000
_cell.angle_alpha   90.00
_cell.angle_beta   90.00
_cell.angle_gamma   90.00
#
_symmetry.space_group_name_H-M   'P 1'
#
loop_
_entity.id
_entity.type
_entity.pdbx_description
1 polymer ?
#
loop_
_entity_poly.entity_id
_entity_poly.type
_entity_poly.pdbx_seq_one_letter_code
_entity_poly.pdbx_strand_id
1 'polypeptide(L)'
;MIEDKNQSKTDLSSLGEFGLIDHLTKNLSPKKKSTVKGIGDDAAVLNFENDQVVVTTDLLVEGVHFDLSYMPLKHLGYKAIVVNLSDVYAMNANATQVTVSIAVSNRFPLEALEELYAGIETAARIYDVDVVGGDTTSSTTGLL
;
A
#
# COMPACT_ATOMS: atom_id res chain seq x y z
N MET A 1 19.07 -39.46 3.27
CA MET A 1 18.50 -38.58 4.31
C MET A 1 17.08 -38.28 3.87
N ILE A 2 16.08 -38.89 4.50
CA ILE A 2 14.68 -38.68 4.15
C ILE A 2 14.27 -37.37 4.83
N GLU A 3 14.02 -36.32 4.06
CA GLU A 3 13.43 -35.10 4.62
C GLU A 3 12.06 -35.44 5.20
N ASP A 4 11.89 -35.15 6.48
CA ASP A 4 10.60 -35.29 7.14
C ASP A 4 9.63 -34.26 6.55
N LYS A 5 8.71 -34.75 5.71
CA LYS A 5 7.73 -33.92 4.99
C LYS A 5 6.59 -33.41 5.91
N ASN A 6 6.60 -33.76 7.20
CA ASN A 6 5.57 -33.43 8.18
C ASN A 6 5.97 -32.26 9.10
N GLN A 7 6.54 -31.19 8.55
CA GLN A 7 6.59 -29.93 9.31
C GLN A 7 5.19 -29.31 9.38
N SER A 8 4.61 -29.32 10.58
CA SER A 8 3.38 -28.59 10.87
C SER A 8 3.59 -27.10 10.56
N LYS A 9 2.69 -26.51 9.78
CA LYS A 9 2.74 -25.08 9.44
C LYS A 9 2.00 -24.28 10.50
N THR A 10 2.48 -23.07 10.76
CA THR A 10 1.81 -22.13 11.67
C THR A 10 0.72 -21.36 10.92
N ASP A 11 -0.50 -21.34 11.46
CA ASP A 11 -1.60 -20.55 10.92
C ASP A 11 -1.39 -19.05 11.21
N LEU A 12 -1.57 -18.19 10.20
CA LEU A 12 -1.41 -16.73 10.36
C LEU A 12 -2.35 -16.14 11.42
N SER A 13 -3.54 -16.72 11.58
CA SER A 13 -4.52 -16.30 12.58
C SER A 13 -4.01 -16.42 14.02
N SER A 14 -3.03 -17.29 14.27
CA SER A 14 -2.41 -17.43 15.59
C SER A 14 -1.47 -16.28 15.97
N LEU A 15 -0.98 -15.52 14.97
CA LEU A 15 -0.09 -14.38 15.17
C LEU A 15 -0.86 -13.05 15.19
N GLY A 16 -1.95 -12.95 14.43
CA GLY A 16 -2.59 -11.67 14.12
C GLY A 16 -1.69 -10.75 13.30
N GLU A 17 -2.16 -9.54 13.02
CA GLU A 17 -1.46 -8.58 12.15
C GLU A 17 -0.12 -8.12 12.76
N PHE A 18 -0.15 -7.50 13.94
CA PHE A 18 1.06 -7.00 14.61
C PHE A 18 2.07 -8.11 14.91
N GLY A 19 1.59 -9.27 15.37
CA GLY A 19 2.47 -10.42 15.62
C GLY A 19 3.10 -10.98 14.34
N LEU A 20 2.40 -10.91 13.21
CA LEU A 20 2.96 -11.29 11.90
C LEU A 20 4.02 -10.29 11.44
N ILE A 21 3.76 -8.98 11.56
CA ILE A 21 4.73 -7.93 11.23
C ILE A 21 5.99 -8.11 12.07
N ASP A 22 5.87 -8.24 13.39
CA ASP A 22 7.01 -8.46 14.28
C ASP A 22 7.78 -9.72 13.89
N HIS A 23 7.07 -10.83 13.61
CA HIS A 23 7.71 -12.08 13.25
C HIS A 23 8.51 -11.99 11.94
N LEU A 24 7.96 -11.36 10.91
CA LEU A 24 8.58 -11.23 9.59
C LEU A 24 9.74 -10.23 9.59
N THR A 25 9.68 -9.21 10.46
CA THR A 25 10.61 -8.08 10.43
C THR A 25 11.69 -8.14 11.51
N LYS A 26 11.60 -9.05 12.49
CA LYS A 26 12.56 -9.19 13.62
C LYS A 26 14.04 -9.25 13.23
N ASN A 27 14.37 -9.73 12.03
CA ASN A 27 15.74 -9.88 11.53
C ASN A 27 16.14 -8.81 10.51
N LEU A 28 15.25 -7.85 10.22
CA LEU A 28 15.46 -6.78 9.25
C LEU A 28 15.93 -5.50 9.96
N SER A 29 17.23 -5.41 10.21
CA SER A 29 17.82 -4.18 10.75
C SER A 29 18.30 -3.25 9.63
N PRO A 30 17.96 -1.94 9.67
CA PRO A 30 18.49 -0.97 8.72
C PRO A 30 20.03 -0.93 8.73
N LYS A 31 20.65 -1.08 7.56
CA LYS A 31 22.12 -1.00 7.38
C LYS A 31 22.58 0.34 6.81
N LYS A 32 21.66 1.09 6.19
CA LYS A 32 21.95 2.36 5.52
C LYS A 32 21.77 3.49 6.52
N LYS A 33 22.77 4.37 6.60
CA LYS A 33 22.71 5.57 7.46
C LYS A 33 21.60 6.55 7.06
N SER A 34 21.13 6.47 5.81
CA SER A 34 20.01 7.26 5.34
C SER A 34 18.68 6.81 5.94
N THR A 35 18.55 5.60 6.51
CA THR A 35 17.31 5.20 7.19
C THR A 35 17.30 5.77 8.60
N VAL A 36 16.53 6.85 8.82
CA VAL A 36 16.36 7.51 10.12
C VAL A 36 15.31 6.79 10.94
N LYS A 37 14.18 6.44 10.29
CA LYS A 37 13.09 5.68 10.89
C LYS A 37 12.67 4.56 9.95
N GLY A 38 12.62 3.34 10.47
CA GLY A 38 12.27 2.13 9.72
C GLY A 38 10.93 1.56 10.15
N ILE A 39 10.81 0.24 10.06
CA ILE A 39 9.61 -0.55 10.40
C ILE A 39 9.11 -0.24 11.82
N GLY A 40 7.80 -0.07 11.97
CA GLY A 40 7.12 0.04 13.27
C GLY A 40 6.42 1.37 13.57
N ASP A 41 6.25 2.23 12.56
CA ASP A 41 5.49 3.48 12.64
C ASP A 41 4.69 3.70 11.34
N ASP A 42 3.90 4.77 11.26
CA ASP A 42 3.01 5.05 10.12
C ASP A 42 3.76 5.17 8.78
N ALA A 43 5.04 5.60 8.79
CA ALA A 43 5.87 5.62 7.59
C ALA A 43 7.37 5.53 7.90
N ALA A 44 8.17 5.16 6.89
CA ALA A 44 9.62 5.22 6.97
C ALA A 44 10.13 6.65 6.72
N VAL A 45 11.20 7.05 7.41
CA VAL A 45 11.88 8.34 7.20
C VAL A 45 13.30 8.10 6.68
N LEU A 46 13.58 8.65 5.51
CA LEU A 46 14.85 8.56 4.81
C LEU A 46 15.52 9.94 4.76
N ASN A 47 16.82 10.01 5.04
CA ASN A 47 17.61 11.23 4.99
C ASN A 47 18.50 11.24 3.75
N PHE A 48 18.31 12.24 2.90
CA PHE A 48 19.09 12.50 1.70
C PHE A 48 19.74 13.88 1.82
N GLU A 49 20.95 13.90 2.38
CA GLU A 49 21.72 15.13 2.63
C GLU A 49 20.92 16.20 3.38
N ASN A 50 20.31 17.15 2.65
CA ASN A 50 19.57 18.28 3.19
C ASN A 50 18.06 18.02 3.35
N ASP A 51 17.53 16.94 2.76
CA ASP A 51 16.11 16.65 2.73
C ASP A 51 15.77 15.35 3.45
N GLN A 52 14.59 15.31 4.05
CA GLN A 52 13.98 14.10 4.58
C GLN A 52 12.80 13.69 3.71
N VAL A 53 12.77 12.41 3.35
CA VAL A 53 11.71 11.80 2.55
C VAL A 53 10.95 10.83 3.44
N VAL A 54 9.64 10.99 3.48
CA VAL A 54 8.72 10.08 4.18
C VAL A 54 8.12 9.14 3.14
N VAL A 55 8.15 7.83 3.43
CA VAL A 55 7.67 6.78 2.52
C VAL A 55 6.71 5.87 3.27
N THR A 56 5.47 5.80 2.79
CA THR A 56 4.45 4.84 3.24
C THR A 56 3.98 4.00 2.04
N THR A 57 3.27 2.91 2.33
CA THR A 57 2.52 2.15 1.34
C THR A 57 1.33 1.47 2.01
N ASP A 58 0.16 1.59 1.38
CA ASP A 58 -1.06 0.94 1.81
C ASP A 58 -1.71 0.14 0.68
N LEU A 59 -2.31 -0.99 1.03
CA LEU A 59 -3.09 -1.82 0.10
C LEU A 59 -4.59 -1.61 0.33
N LEU A 60 -5.37 -1.51 -0.75
CA LEU A 60 -6.84 -1.57 -0.69
C LEU A 60 -7.31 -2.85 -1.37
N VAL A 61 -7.81 -3.80 -0.59
CA VAL A 61 -8.17 -5.13 -1.10
C VAL A 61 -9.69 -5.29 -1.08
N GLU A 62 -10.26 -5.71 -2.21
CA GLU A 62 -11.70 -5.97 -2.31
C GLU A 62 -12.14 -7.05 -1.30
N GLY A 63 -13.22 -6.79 -0.57
CA GLY A 63 -13.73 -7.66 0.50
C GLY A 63 -13.02 -7.50 1.85
N VAL A 64 -11.96 -6.68 1.91
CA VAL A 64 -11.25 -6.33 3.16
C VAL A 64 -11.36 -4.84 3.45
N HIS A 65 -10.96 -3.99 2.50
CA HIS A 65 -10.89 -2.53 2.67
C HIS A 65 -12.02 -1.77 1.96
N PHE A 66 -12.70 -2.42 1.01
CA PHE A 66 -13.85 -1.89 0.30
C PHE A 66 -14.72 -3.03 -0.25
N ASP A 67 -15.95 -2.70 -0.62
CA ASP A 67 -16.88 -3.58 -1.31
C ASP A 67 -17.54 -2.78 -2.44
N LEU A 68 -17.52 -3.33 -3.65
CA LEU A 68 -18.01 -2.65 -4.84
C LEU A 68 -19.54 -2.55 -4.90
N SER A 69 -20.27 -3.26 -4.03
CA SER A 69 -21.73 -3.11 -3.89
C SER A 69 -22.13 -1.76 -3.29
N TYR A 70 -21.24 -1.08 -2.57
CA TYR A 70 -21.52 0.22 -1.95
C TYR A 70 -20.37 1.25 -2.03
N MET A 71 -19.22 0.91 -2.62
CA MET A 71 -18.12 1.83 -2.89
C MET A 71 -17.97 2.09 -4.40
N PRO A 72 -18.44 3.24 -4.93
CA PRO A 72 -18.18 3.61 -6.31
C PRO A 72 -16.68 3.66 -6.61
N LEU A 73 -16.27 3.22 -7.80
CA LEU A 73 -14.86 3.14 -8.18
C LEU A 73 -14.14 4.48 -8.13
N LYS A 74 -14.80 5.57 -8.53
CA LYS A 74 -14.26 6.92 -8.37
C LYS A 74 -13.96 7.28 -6.91
N HIS A 75 -14.80 6.87 -5.98
CA HIS A 75 -14.54 7.10 -4.55
C HIS A 75 -13.41 6.20 -4.04
N LEU A 76 -13.33 4.96 -4.53
CA LEU A 76 -12.22 4.06 -4.24
C LEU A 76 -10.88 4.64 -4.71
N GLY A 77 -10.83 5.18 -5.93
CA GLY A 77 -9.62 5.80 -6.48
C GLY A 77 -9.19 7.03 -5.69
N TYR A 78 -10.15 7.86 -5.28
CA TYR A 78 -9.89 8.98 -4.38
C TYR A 78 -9.33 8.49 -3.03
N LYS A 79 -9.98 7.49 -2.44
CA LYS A 79 -9.56 6.86 -1.18
C LYS A 79 -8.14 6.30 -1.28
N ALA A 80 -7.78 5.63 -2.38
CA ALA A 80 -6.47 5.02 -2.58
C ALA A 80 -5.31 6.02 -2.44
N ILE A 81 -5.51 7.25 -2.90
CA ILE A 81 -4.54 8.32 -2.71
C ILE A 81 -4.57 8.81 -1.26
N VAL A 82 -5.75 9.21 -0.76
CA VAL A 82 -5.85 9.92 0.51
C VAL A 82 -5.44 9.07 1.73
N VAL A 83 -5.64 7.75 1.71
CA VAL A 83 -5.17 6.89 2.82
C VAL A 83 -3.64 6.96 2.96
N ASN A 84 -2.89 6.86 1.85
CA ASN A 84 -1.44 6.98 1.87
C ASN A 84 -0.98 8.41 2.23
N LEU A 85 -1.69 9.45 1.76
CA LEU A 85 -1.36 10.82 2.13
C LEU A 85 -1.56 11.06 3.63
N SER A 86 -2.55 10.40 4.24
CA SER A 86 -2.85 10.51 5.67
C SER A 86 -1.66 10.11 6.53
N ASP A 87 -0.96 9.02 6.21
CA ASP A 87 0.23 8.60 6.98
C ASP A 87 1.37 9.62 6.86
N VAL A 88 1.59 10.16 5.66
CA VAL A 88 2.61 11.20 5.44
C VAL A 88 2.30 12.44 6.29
N TYR A 89 1.04 12.86 6.34
CA TYR A 89 0.62 13.99 7.17
C TYR A 89 0.68 13.67 8.67
N ALA A 90 0.38 12.44 9.09
CA ALA A 90 0.53 11.99 10.47
C ALA A 90 1.99 12.08 10.94
N MET A 91 2.93 11.88 10.01
CA MET A 91 4.37 12.05 10.22
C MET A 91 4.86 13.50 10.14
N ASN A 92 3.94 14.47 10.11
CA ASN A 92 4.23 15.91 10.00
C ASN A 92 5.09 16.27 8.77
N ALA A 93 4.85 15.57 7.65
CA ALA A 93 5.49 15.82 6.36
C ALA A 93 4.47 16.25 5.30
N ASN A 94 4.95 16.80 4.19
CA ASN A 94 4.13 17.14 3.04
C ASN A 94 4.26 16.05 1.97
N ALA A 95 3.14 15.50 1.53
CA ALA A 95 3.12 14.60 0.39
C ALA A 95 3.36 15.37 -0.92
N THR A 96 4.07 14.75 -1.86
CA THR A 96 4.45 15.38 -3.14
C THR A 96 4.22 14.45 -4.32
N GLN A 97 4.49 13.15 -4.17
CA GLN A 97 4.48 12.18 -5.26
C GLN A 97 3.93 10.85 -4.77
N VAL A 98 3.21 10.15 -5.65
CA VAL A 98 2.62 8.84 -5.38
C VAL A 98 2.85 7.89 -6.55
N THR A 99 2.96 6.60 -6.25
CA THR A 99 2.90 5.53 -7.26
C THR A 99 1.64 4.71 -7.04
N VAL A 100 0.99 4.26 -8.12
CA VAL A 100 -0.24 3.46 -8.05
C VAL A 100 0.01 2.08 -8.64
N SER A 101 -0.01 1.06 -7.80
CA SER A 101 -0.01 -0.34 -8.25
C SER A 101 -1.41 -0.91 -8.18
N ILE A 102 -1.83 -1.61 -9.24
CA ILE A 102 -3.17 -2.20 -9.33
C ILE A 102 -3.09 -3.66 -9.79
N ALA A 103 -3.83 -4.53 -9.11
CA ALA A 103 -4.10 -5.88 -9.59
C ALA A 103 -5.58 -6.03 -9.91
N VAL A 104 -5.90 -6.31 -11.18
CA VAL A 104 -7.28 -6.28 -11.67
C VAL A 104 -7.69 -7.58 -12.35
N SER A 105 -8.88 -8.07 -11.99
CA SER A 105 -9.51 -9.22 -12.64
C SER A 105 -10.09 -8.85 -14.01
N ASN A 106 -10.08 -9.80 -14.94
CA ASN A 106 -10.66 -9.65 -16.28
C ASN A 106 -12.19 -9.48 -16.30
N ARG A 107 -12.86 -9.55 -15.15
CA ARG A 107 -14.29 -9.20 -15.01
C ARG A 107 -14.56 -7.70 -15.08
N PHE A 108 -13.53 -6.86 -14.90
CA PHE A 108 -13.67 -5.41 -14.98
C PHE A 108 -13.49 -4.94 -16.43
N PRO A 109 -14.45 -4.15 -16.96
CA PRO A 109 -14.28 -3.49 -18.24
C PRO A 109 -13.31 -2.29 -18.09
N LEU A 110 -12.80 -1.77 -19.20
CA LEU A 110 -11.89 -0.62 -19.20
C LEU A 110 -12.48 0.59 -18.45
N GLU A 111 -13.76 0.85 -18.67
CA GLU A 111 -14.50 1.99 -18.11
C GLU A 111 -14.52 1.97 -16.57
N ALA A 112 -14.44 0.78 -15.96
CA ALA A 112 -14.30 0.65 -14.52
C ALA A 112 -12.96 1.20 -14.02
N LEU A 113 -11.88 0.96 -14.76
CA LEU A 113 -10.55 1.48 -14.44
C LEU A 113 -10.46 2.98 -14.74
N GLU A 114 -11.12 3.45 -15.79
CA GLU A 114 -11.24 4.89 -16.06
C GLU A 114 -11.93 5.62 -14.91
N GLU A 115 -13.03 5.06 -14.37
CA GLU A 115 -13.70 5.62 -13.19
C GLU A 115 -12.81 5.62 -11.95
N LEU A 116 -12.06 4.53 -11.72
CA LEU A 116 -11.08 4.46 -10.64
C LEU A 116 -10.01 5.56 -10.79
N TYR A 117 -9.42 5.69 -11.97
CA TYR A 117 -8.40 6.70 -12.24
C TYR A 117 -8.94 8.14 -12.23
N ALA A 118 -10.20 8.36 -12.59
CA ALA A 118 -10.85 9.66 -12.42
C ALA A 118 -10.92 10.06 -10.92
N GLY A 119 -11.05 9.08 -10.03
CA GLY A 119 -10.95 9.27 -8.58
C GLY A 119 -9.54 9.66 -8.13
N ILE A 120 -8.55 8.93 -8.63
CA ILE A 120 -7.13 9.17 -8.38
C ILE A 120 -6.73 10.57 -8.85
N GLU A 121 -7.05 10.94 -10.09
CA GLU A 121 -6.78 12.26 -10.67
C GLU A 121 -7.43 13.37 -9.83
N THR A 122 -8.67 13.13 -9.37
CA THR A 122 -9.38 14.09 -8.52
C THR A 122 -8.64 14.32 -7.21
N ALA A 123 -8.18 13.26 -6.53
CA ALA A 123 -7.41 13.38 -5.30
C ALA A 123 -6.04 14.05 -5.57
N ALA A 124 -5.29 13.58 -6.57
CA ALA A 124 -4.00 14.12 -6.96
C ALA A 124 -4.05 15.64 -7.16
N ARG A 125 -5.05 16.13 -7.90
CA ARG A 125 -5.28 17.56 -8.13
C ARG A 125 -5.67 18.33 -6.87
N ILE A 126 -6.46 17.74 -5.97
CA ILE A 126 -6.93 18.43 -4.75
C ILE A 126 -5.78 18.58 -3.74
N TYR A 127 -4.93 17.57 -3.62
CA TYR A 127 -3.82 17.54 -2.67
C TYR A 127 -2.48 17.98 -3.26
N ASP A 128 -2.47 18.42 -4.53
CA ASP A 128 -1.29 18.90 -5.26
C ASP A 128 -0.13 17.89 -5.26
N VAL A 129 -0.45 16.63 -5.57
CA VAL A 129 0.54 15.53 -5.67
C VAL A 129 0.58 14.94 -7.08
N ASP A 130 1.77 14.52 -7.50
CA ASP A 130 1.97 13.89 -8.81
C ASP A 130 1.84 12.35 -8.72
N VAL A 131 1.09 11.76 -9.65
CA VAL A 131 1.15 10.31 -9.88
C VAL A 131 2.32 10.02 -10.81
N VAL A 132 3.41 9.47 -10.28
CA VAL A 132 4.71 9.38 -10.98
C VAL A 132 5.04 7.99 -11.53
N GLY A 133 4.15 7.02 -11.35
CA GLY A 133 4.36 5.66 -11.85
C GLY A 133 3.50 4.65 -11.13
N GLY A 134 3.89 3.38 -11.23
CA GLY A 134 3.09 2.29 -10.73
C GLY A 134 3.38 0.98 -11.42
N ASP A 135 2.50 0.01 -11.17
CA ASP A 135 2.48 -1.28 -11.85
C ASP A 135 1.04 -1.71 -12.12
N THR A 136 0.84 -2.57 -13.11
CA THR A 136 -0.47 -3.14 -13.42
C THR A 136 -0.34 -4.61 -13.70
N THR A 137 -1.09 -5.42 -12.97
CA THR A 137 -1.06 -6.87 -13.10
C THR A 137 -2.47 -7.48 -13.09
N SER A 138 -2.57 -8.73 -13.54
CA SER A 138 -3.81 -9.49 -13.50
C SER A 138 -4.07 -10.06 -12.10
N SER A 139 -5.29 -9.95 -11.62
CA SER A 139 -5.79 -10.66 -10.43
C SER A 139 -6.79 -11.75 -10.83
N THR A 140 -6.82 -12.86 -10.10
CA THR A 140 -7.76 -13.96 -10.39
C THR A 140 -9.16 -13.72 -9.82
N THR A 141 -9.31 -12.85 -8.82
CA THR A 141 -10.55 -12.76 -8.03
C THR A 141 -11.22 -11.38 -8.06
N GLY A 142 -10.45 -10.29 -8.06
CA GLY A 142 -11.03 -8.97 -7.83
C GLY A 142 -10.06 -7.83 -8.10
N LEU A 143 -10.29 -6.73 -7.40
CA LEU A 143 -9.46 -5.52 -7.45
C LEU A 143 -8.61 -5.40 -6.16
N LEU A 144 -7.32 -5.15 -6.33
CA LEU A 144 -6.36 -4.82 -5.27
C LEU A 144 -5.51 -3.62 -5.66
#